data_AF-A0AAE4LK05-F1
#
_entry.id   AF-A0AAE4LK05-F1
#
_cell.length_a   1.000
_cell.length_b   1.000
_cell.length_c   1.000
_cell.angle_alpha   90.00
_cell.angle_beta   90.00
_cell.angle_gamma   90.00
#
_symmetry.space_group_name_H-M   'P 1'
#
loop_
_entity.id
_entity.type
_entity.pdbx_description
1 polymer ?
#
loop_
_entity_poly.entity_id
_entity_poly.type
_entity_poly.pdbx_seq_one_letter_code
_entity_poly.pdbx_strand_id
1 'polypeptide(L)'
;MKEIIIQGTPHPIHFGLRAIDEFVRQRGAEFGQTVASTNALGSLDSIVALTATGLNEGARRAGSDRRYTEDEVWDIFDEEPSLILAVSELFVESIAPLTDKLGDLSKNGKRPTTGSRKR
;
A
#
# COMPACT_ATOMS: atom_id res chain seq x y z
N MET A 1 6.88 -3.35 11.44
CA MET A 1 6.73 -4.10 10.16
C MET A 1 5.71 -5.18 10.42
N LYS A 2 4.81 -5.48 9.47
CA LYS A 2 3.81 -6.54 9.65
C LYS A 2 4.25 -7.77 8.86
N GLU A 3 3.65 -8.90 9.19
CA GLU A 3 3.92 -10.19 8.55
C GLU A 3 2.60 -10.85 8.20
N ILE A 4 2.61 -11.62 7.12
CA ILE A 4 1.54 -12.54 6.73
C ILE A 4 2.09 -13.95 6.76
N ILE A 5 1.29 -14.90 7.25
CA ILE A 5 1.68 -16.31 7.29
C ILE A 5 1.29 -16.93 5.96
N ILE A 6 2.24 -17.48 5.23
CA ILE A 6 2.03 -18.20 3.97
C ILE A 6 2.67 -19.57 4.15
N GLN A 7 1.91 -20.63 3.98
CA GLN A 7 2.31 -22.03 4.18
C GLN A 7 2.98 -22.24 5.55
N GLY A 8 2.44 -21.60 6.59
CA GLY A 8 2.97 -21.67 7.96
C GLY A 8 4.26 -20.87 8.20
N THR A 9 4.79 -20.17 7.21
CA THR A 9 6.01 -19.35 7.32
C THR A 9 5.65 -17.86 7.34
N PRO A 10 6.23 -17.07 8.27
CA PRO A 10 6.01 -15.62 8.30
C PRO A 10 6.76 -14.92 7.16
N HIS A 11 6.04 -14.06 6.45
CA HIS A 11 6.57 -13.27 5.35
C HIS A 11 6.34 -11.78 5.61
N PRO A 12 7.39 -10.94 5.56
CA PRO A 12 7.24 -9.50 5.80
C PRO A 12 6.41 -8.86 4.69
N ILE A 13 5.46 -8.01 5.09
CA ILE A 13 4.59 -7.27 4.18
C ILE A 13 4.51 -5.81 4.62
N HIS A 14 4.60 -4.88 3.66
CA HIS A 14 4.61 -3.45 3.98
C HIS A 14 3.97 -2.56 2.90
N PHE A 15 2.94 -1.82 3.31
CA PHE A 15 2.25 -0.83 2.47
C PHE A 15 2.65 0.60 2.85
N GLY A 16 3.90 0.95 2.58
CA GLY A 16 4.39 2.33 2.70
C GLY A 16 4.12 3.15 1.43
N LEU A 17 4.40 4.46 1.49
CA LEU A 17 4.26 5.37 0.33
C LEU A 17 4.89 4.85 -0.95
N ARG A 18 6.08 4.23 -0.86
CA ARG A 18 6.76 3.64 -2.01
C ARG A 18 5.98 2.48 -2.62
N ALA A 19 5.46 1.56 -1.80
CA ALA A 19 4.66 0.44 -2.28
C ALA A 19 3.35 0.94 -2.90
N ILE A 20 2.72 1.95 -2.29
CA ILE A 20 1.49 2.54 -2.83
C ILE A 20 1.77 3.23 -4.18
N ASP A 21 2.82 4.04 -4.27
CA ASP A 21 3.22 4.71 -5.52
C ASP A 21 3.55 3.70 -6.63
N GLU A 22 4.25 2.62 -6.29
CA GLU A 22 4.57 1.54 -7.21
C GLU A 22 3.31 0.85 -7.74
N PHE A 23 2.36 0.51 -6.86
CA PHE A 23 1.07 -0.06 -7.24
C PHE A 23 0.26 0.89 -8.14
N VAL A 24 0.17 2.17 -7.76
CA VAL A 24 -0.54 3.21 -8.52
C VAL A 24 0.02 3.33 -9.94
N ARG A 25 1.36 3.35 -10.06
CA ARG A 25 2.06 3.42 -11.35
C ARG A 25 1.82 2.18 -12.21
N GLN A 26 1.83 0.99 -11.62
CA GLN A 26 1.57 -0.26 -12.35
C GLN A 26 0.15 -0.32 -12.91
N ARG A 27 -0.83 0.15 -12.13
CA ARG A 27 -2.26 0.08 -12.51
C ARG A 27 -2.74 1.31 -13.29
N GLY A 28 -1.88 2.30 -13.54
CA GLY A 28 -2.26 3.54 -14.22
C GLY A 28 -3.34 4.33 -13.48
N ALA A 29 -3.39 4.19 -12.15
CA ALA A 29 -4.41 4.79 -11.30
C ALA A 29 -3.98 6.17 -10.78
N GLU A 30 -4.91 6.89 -10.15
CA GLU A 30 -4.56 8.07 -9.37
C GLU A 30 -4.32 7.70 -7.90
N PHE A 31 -3.24 8.24 -7.33
CA PHE A 31 -2.88 8.01 -5.93
C PHE A 31 -4.01 8.39 -4.96
N GLY A 32 -4.65 9.54 -5.17
CA GLY A 32 -5.75 10.01 -4.33
C GLY A 32 -6.93 9.03 -4.30
N GLN A 33 -7.31 8.48 -5.46
CA GLN A 33 -8.39 7.49 -5.58
C GLN A 33 -8.00 6.15 -4.94
N THR A 34 -6.74 5.75 -5.11
CA THR A 34 -6.24 4.47 -4.58
C THR A 34 -6.25 4.44 -3.05
N VAL A 35 -5.90 5.57 -2.43
CA VAL A 35 -5.74 5.70 -0.98
C VAL A 35 -7.04 6.13 -0.28
N ALA A 36 -7.91 6.90 -0.92
CA ALA A 36 -9.11 7.46 -0.26
C ALA A 36 -10.34 6.55 -0.31
N SER A 37 -10.50 5.71 -1.34
CA SER A 37 -11.75 4.94 -1.55
C SER A 37 -11.56 3.44 -1.56
N THR A 38 -10.42 2.94 -1.04
CA THR A 38 -10.09 1.50 -1.05
C THR A 38 -10.20 0.88 -2.45
N ASN A 39 -10.07 1.67 -3.53
CA ASN A 39 -10.18 1.19 -4.91
C ASN A 39 -9.16 0.09 -5.22
N ALA A 40 -8.02 0.08 -4.52
CA ALA A 40 -7.02 -0.97 -4.60
C ALA A 40 -7.57 -2.37 -4.26
N LEU A 41 -8.70 -2.45 -3.57
CA LEU A 41 -9.39 -3.68 -3.18
C LEU A 41 -10.63 -3.98 -4.06
N GLY A 42 -10.84 -3.19 -5.12
CA GLY A 42 -12.04 -3.27 -5.97
C GLY A 42 -12.10 -4.48 -6.91
N SER A 43 -10.99 -5.19 -7.10
CA SER A 43 -10.91 -6.42 -7.90
C SER A 43 -9.86 -7.36 -7.34
N LEU A 44 -10.02 -8.67 -7.59
CA LEU A 44 -9.05 -9.67 -7.15
C LEU A 44 -7.68 -9.47 -7.80
N ASP A 45 -7.65 -9.14 -9.10
CA ASP A 45 -6.44 -8.75 -9.83
C ASP A 45 -5.72 -7.55 -9.17
N SER A 46 -6.47 -6.54 -8.68
CA SER A 46 -5.87 -5.43 -7.92
C SER A 46 -5.30 -5.89 -6.59
N ILE A 47 -6.00 -6.78 -5.87
CA ILE A 47 -5.51 -7.33 -4.59
C ILE A 47 -4.24 -8.16 -4.80
N VAL A 48 -4.14 -8.92 -5.89
CA VAL A 48 -2.95 -9.69 -6.26
C VAL A 48 -1.75 -8.77 -6.49
N ALA A 49 -1.90 -7.73 -7.31
CA ALA A 49 -0.83 -6.75 -7.55
C ALA A 49 -0.39 -6.05 -6.26
N LEU A 50 -1.38 -5.65 -5.46
CA LEU A 50 -1.17 -4.99 -4.19
C LEU A 50 -0.37 -5.90 -3.27
N THR A 51 -0.74 -7.18 -3.17
CA THR A 51 -0.06 -8.19 -2.36
C THR A 51 1.38 -8.39 -2.83
N ALA A 52 1.62 -8.58 -4.13
CA ALA A 52 2.97 -8.68 -4.69
C ALA A 52 3.82 -7.45 -4.34
N THR A 53 3.26 -6.25 -4.49
CA THR A 53 3.94 -5.00 -4.17
C THR A 53 4.25 -4.88 -2.67
N GLY A 54 3.30 -5.23 -1.81
CA GLY A 54 3.45 -5.21 -0.36
C GLY A 54 4.50 -6.20 0.15
N LEU A 55 4.49 -7.43 -0.38
CA LEU A 55 5.46 -8.47 -0.04
C LEU A 55 6.87 -8.10 -0.53
N ASN A 56 6.99 -7.54 -1.74
CA ASN A 56 8.27 -7.10 -2.28
C ASN A 56 8.87 -5.94 -1.48
N GLU A 57 8.06 -4.96 -1.07
CA GLU A 57 8.53 -3.87 -0.21
C GLU A 57 8.85 -4.38 1.21
N GLY A 58 8.07 -5.34 1.73
CA GLY A 58 8.36 -6.03 2.98
C GLY A 58 9.71 -6.74 2.95
N ALA A 59 9.94 -7.59 1.95
CA ALA A 59 11.20 -8.29 1.72
C ALA A 59 12.38 -7.32 1.62
N ARG A 60 12.25 -6.26 0.81
CA ARG A 60 13.29 -5.23 0.67
C ARG A 60 13.64 -4.57 2.00
N ARG A 61 12.65 -4.25 2.83
CA ARG A 61 12.89 -3.62 4.15
C ARG A 61 13.50 -4.57 5.17
N ALA A 62 13.21 -5.86 5.03
CA ALA A 62 13.82 -6.91 5.85
C ALA A 62 15.24 -7.29 5.37
N GLY A 63 15.72 -6.71 4.25
CA GLY A 63 17.00 -7.08 3.66
C GLY A 63 16.98 -8.46 2.98
N SER A 64 15.80 -8.96 2.61
CA SER A 64 15.62 -10.20 1.86
C SER A 64 15.66 -9.93 0.36
N ASP A 65 16.35 -10.80 -0.38
CA ASP A 65 16.38 -10.79 -1.85
C ASP A 65 15.16 -11.48 -2.48
N ARG A 66 14.23 -12.00 -1.67
CA ARG A 66 12.99 -12.63 -2.15
C ARG A 66 12.18 -11.61 -2.95
N ARG A 67 11.73 -12.04 -4.14
CA ARG A 67 10.80 -11.30 -4.98
C ARG A 67 9.58 -12.16 -5.26
N TYR A 68 8.43 -11.51 -5.26
CA TYR A 68 7.13 -12.10 -5.54
C TYR A 68 6.60 -11.52 -6.85
N THR A 69 6.15 -12.42 -7.71
CA THR A 69 5.39 -12.09 -8.93
C THR A 69 3.90 -12.14 -8.65
N GLU A 70 3.09 -11.58 -9.54
CA GLU A 70 1.63 -11.69 -9.45
C GLU A 70 1.16 -13.15 -9.64
N ASP A 71 1.83 -13.91 -10.52
CA ASP A 71 1.53 -15.34 -10.73
C ASP A 71 1.77 -16.16 -9.45
N GLU A 72 2.90 -15.95 -8.75
CA GLU A 72 3.13 -16.60 -7.45
C GLU A 72 2.08 -16.22 -6.41
N VAL A 73 1.55 -14.99 -6.45
CA VAL A 73 0.50 -14.55 -5.53
C VAL A 73 -0.84 -15.21 -5.88
N TRP A 74 -1.13 -15.42 -7.18
CA TRP A 74 -2.29 -16.23 -7.59
C TRP A 74 -2.19 -17.64 -7.03
N ASP A 75 -1.05 -18.30 -7.17
CA ASP A 75 -0.82 -19.64 -6.63
C ASP A 75 -1.03 -19.67 -5.09
N ILE A 76 -0.50 -18.66 -4.38
CA ILE A 76 -0.69 -18.51 -2.93
C ILE A 76 -2.17 -18.37 -2.56
N PHE A 77 -2.94 -17.58 -3.31
CA PHE A 77 -4.37 -17.40 -3.03
C PHE A 77 -5.22 -18.60 -3.43
N ASP A 78 -4.83 -19.36 -4.44
CA ASP A 78 -5.49 -20.62 -4.78
C ASP A 78 -5.31 -21.66 -3.65
N GLU A 79 -4.13 -21.70 -3.04
CA GLU A 79 -3.84 -22.58 -1.89
C GLU A 79 -4.46 -22.07 -0.57
N GLU A 80 -4.39 -20.75 -0.33
CA GLU A 80 -4.85 -20.11 0.90
C GLU A 80 -5.76 -18.89 0.63
N PRO A 81 -7.02 -19.09 0.21
CA PRO A 81 -7.92 -17.99 -0.16
C PRO A 81 -8.22 -17.00 0.97
N SER A 82 -8.06 -17.42 2.23
CA SER A 82 -8.23 -16.56 3.40
C SER A 82 -7.24 -15.40 3.44
N LEU A 83 -6.08 -15.53 2.78
CA LEU A 83 -5.06 -14.49 2.73
C LEU A 83 -5.52 -13.25 1.96
N ILE A 84 -6.50 -13.37 1.05
CA ILE A 84 -7.09 -12.23 0.34
C ILE A 84 -7.66 -11.21 1.34
N LEU A 85 -8.43 -11.71 2.34
CA LEU A 85 -9.02 -10.88 3.37
C LEU A 85 -7.94 -10.32 4.31
N ALA A 86 -6.99 -11.16 4.72
CA ALA A 86 -5.90 -10.74 5.60
C ALA A 86 -5.09 -9.59 4.97
N VAL A 87 -4.70 -9.70 3.70
CA VAL A 87 -3.95 -8.62 3.02
C VAL A 87 -4.80 -7.36 2.89
N SER A 88 -6.08 -7.51 2.57
CA SER A 88 -7.01 -6.38 2.45
C SER A 88 -7.11 -5.58 3.76
N GLU A 89 -7.23 -6.27 4.89
CA GLU A 89 -7.23 -5.66 6.23
C GLU A 89 -5.90 -4.96 6.51
N LEU A 90 -4.77 -5.63 6.26
CA LEU A 90 -3.43 -5.06 6.46
C LEU A 90 -3.20 -3.79 5.63
N PHE A 91 -3.74 -3.76 4.40
CA PHE A 91 -3.68 -2.58 3.56
C PHE A 91 -4.47 -1.42 4.15
N VAL A 92 -5.74 -1.64 4.53
CA VAL A 92 -6.61 -0.61 5.14
C VAL A 92 -5.96 -0.01 6.39
N GLU A 93 -5.45 -0.87 7.28
CA GLU A 93 -4.74 -0.43 8.49
C GLU A 93 -3.48 0.37 8.19
N SER A 94 -2.81 0.10 7.06
CA SER A 94 -1.60 0.82 6.67
C SER A 94 -1.91 2.19 6.04
N ILE A 95 -3.02 2.32 5.33
CA ILE A 95 -3.41 3.57 4.66
C ILE A 95 -4.17 4.54 5.57
N ALA A 96 -4.92 4.08 6.57
CA ALA A 96 -5.70 4.97 7.45
C ALA A 96 -4.83 6.04 8.15
N PRO A 97 -3.67 5.72 8.74
CA PRO A 97 -2.79 6.74 9.31
C PRO A 97 -2.17 7.67 8.24
N LEU A 98 -2.08 7.20 6.99
CA LEU A 98 -1.53 7.97 5.88
C LEU A 98 -2.54 9.00 5.37
N THR A 99 -3.82 8.60 5.21
CA THR A 99 -4.92 9.50 4.86
C THR A 99 -5.09 10.59 5.92
N ASP A 100 -5.01 10.24 7.20
CA ASP A 100 -5.13 11.19 8.30
C ASP A 100 -4.00 12.23 8.26
N LYS A 101 -2.75 11.77 8.13
CA LYS A 101 -1.59 12.66 8.01
C LYS A 101 -1.66 13.55 6.77
N LEU A 102 -2.15 13.03 5.65
CA LEU A 102 -2.31 13.81 4.42
C LEU A 102 -3.43 14.85 4.54
N GLY A 103 -4.53 14.50 5.19
CA GLY A 103 -5.62 15.42 5.55
C GLY A 103 -5.16 16.53 6.50
N ASP A 104 -4.27 16.23 7.45
CA ASP A 104 -3.66 17.22 8.32
C ASP A 104 -2.64 18.12 7.60
N LEU A 105 -1.88 17.60 6.65
CA LEU A 105 -0.98 18.40 5.81
C LEU A 105 -1.72 19.41 4.93
N SER A 106 -2.95 19.11 4.49
CA SER A 106 -3.82 20.08 3.82
C SER A 106 -4.11 21.31 4.71
N LYS A 107 -4.20 21.13 6.04
CA LYS A 107 -4.40 22.21 7.02
C LYS A 107 -3.16 23.09 7.21
N ASN A 108 -1.96 22.60 6.83
CA ASN A 108 -0.74 23.40 6.79
C ASN A 108 -0.67 24.34 5.56
N GLY A 109 -1.69 24.38 4.71
CA GLY A 109 -1.89 25.36 3.65
C GLY A 109 -2.15 26.80 4.11
N LYS A 110 -1.62 27.23 5.28
CA LYS A 110 -1.50 28.67 5.57
C LYS A 110 -0.53 29.26 4.55
N ARG A 111 -1.12 29.77 3.47
CA ARG A 111 -0.50 30.65 2.46
C ARG A 111 0.51 31.55 3.18
N PRO A 112 1.78 31.64 2.73
CA PRO A 112 2.69 32.63 3.26
C PRO A 112 1.97 33.97 3.20
N THR A 113 1.68 34.58 4.35
CA THR A 113 1.09 35.91 4.39
C THR A 113 2.09 36.82 3.71
N THR A 114 1.82 37.21 2.47
CA THR A 114 2.59 38.22 1.75
C THR A 114 2.57 39.46 2.62
N GLY A 115 3.65 39.68 3.37
CA GLY A 115 3.83 40.88 4.17
C GLY A 115 3.73 42.06 3.24
N SER A 116 2.67 42.85 3.39
CA SER A 116 2.50 44.12 2.71
C SER A 116 3.72 44.99 3.06
N ARG A 117 4.64 45.13 2.11
CA ARG A 117 5.77 46.04 2.20
C ARG A 117 5.19 47.45 2.01
N LYS A 118 4.79 48.06 3.13
CA LYS A 118 4.38 49.48 3.17
C LYS A 118 5.56 50.30 2.66
N ARG A 119 5.36 50.98 1.53
CA ARG A 119 6.23 52.04 1.02
C ARG A 119 6.09 53.28 1.89
#